data_AF-A0A6A7FQH6-F1
#
_entry.id   AF-A0A6A7FQH6-F1
#
_cell.length_a   1.000
_cell.length_b   1.000
_cell.length_c   1.000
_cell.angle_alpha   90.00
_cell.angle_beta   90.00
_cell.angle_gamma   90.00
#
_symmetry.space_group_name_H-M   'P 1'
#
loop_
_entity.id
_entity.type
_entity.pdbx_description
1 polymer ?
#
loop_
_entity_poly.entity_id
_entity_poly.type
_entity_poly.pdbx_seq_one_letter_code
_entity_poly.pdbx_strand_id
1 'polypeptide(L)'
;MTDAKLQQVAAFRSRGRLTVLSWLHPESQASITRCAQPLVGLSAKRSKEDEDYVQLIMDVNAQSHKIYIMDARPSVNAVANKAKGGGCESEECYKNAEVQFLDIANIHVMRESLRKLQEVCYPNIDNIHWMSNLENTRWLEHVRCVLSGAARITDKIENHKTSVIVHCSDGWDRTAQLTSLPMLMLDGYYRTIKGFAVLIEKEWLSYGHKFAQRVGHGDDRHQDSDRSPVFLQFIDCVWQVMRQFPHAFEFTQNLLLLVLDHLYSCLFGTFLYNSEHERAEADVKNKTVSLWSQVLSHLPDYQNPLYNPSTRHHVLLPLTSIRHIRLWDTYYCRWNPAMRNQEAVHQRYRELLHLREQLDERIADLRAGRAARQIPQPPTTPAPTIPTAV
;
A
#
# COMPACT_ATOMS: atom_id res chain seq x y z
N MET A 1 8.40 -21.27 -21.07
CA MET A 1 7.58 -20.44 -21.97
C MET A 1 8.51 -19.69 -22.93
N THR A 2 8.23 -19.62 -24.23
CA THR A 2 9.07 -18.89 -25.21
C THR A 2 8.45 -17.54 -25.56
N ASP A 3 9.26 -16.58 -26.02
CA ASP A 3 8.79 -15.22 -26.38
C ASP A 3 7.69 -15.23 -27.45
N ALA A 4 7.80 -16.12 -28.44
CA ALA A 4 6.76 -16.29 -29.46
C ALA A 4 5.41 -16.73 -28.88
N LYS A 5 5.41 -17.58 -27.84
CA LYS A 5 4.18 -17.96 -27.12
C LYS A 5 3.69 -16.81 -26.23
N LEU A 6 4.59 -16.03 -25.62
CA LEU A 6 4.20 -14.84 -24.84
C LEU A 6 3.48 -13.80 -25.71
N GLN A 7 3.84 -13.64 -26.97
CA GLN A 7 3.11 -12.76 -27.91
C GLN A 7 1.65 -13.22 -28.12
N GLN A 8 1.42 -14.54 -28.14
CA GLN A 8 0.06 -15.09 -28.27
C GLN A 8 -0.75 -14.89 -26.99
N VAL A 9 -0.13 -15.10 -25.81
CA VAL A 9 -0.73 -14.76 -24.50
C VAL A 9 -1.08 -13.27 -24.45
N ALA A 10 -0.16 -12.40 -24.87
CA ALA A 10 -0.38 -10.96 -24.92
C ALA A 10 -1.56 -10.61 -25.84
N ALA A 11 -1.69 -11.25 -27.01
CA ALA A 11 -2.80 -11.04 -27.92
C ALA A 11 -4.17 -11.43 -27.32
N PHE A 12 -4.21 -12.35 -26.35
CA PHE A 12 -5.43 -12.75 -25.66
C PHE A 12 -5.74 -11.92 -24.41
N ARG A 13 -4.80 -11.10 -23.93
CA ARG A 13 -4.96 -10.25 -22.75
C ARG A 13 -5.18 -8.81 -23.18
N SER A 14 -6.19 -8.15 -22.58
CA SER A 14 -6.55 -6.79 -22.98
C SER A 14 -5.33 -5.85 -22.98
N ARG A 15 -5.12 -5.17 -24.12
CA ARG A 15 -3.99 -4.24 -24.35
C ARG A 15 -2.60 -4.87 -24.27
N GLY A 16 -2.47 -6.18 -24.50
CA GLY A 16 -1.17 -6.86 -24.44
C GLY A 16 -0.62 -7.01 -23.02
N ARG A 17 -1.43 -6.78 -21.98
CA ARG A 17 -0.98 -6.82 -20.58
C ARG A 17 -1.10 -8.23 -20.03
N LEU A 18 -0.19 -9.09 -20.49
CA LEU A 18 -0.09 -10.49 -20.06
C LEU A 18 0.23 -10.64 -18.57
N THR A 19 0.06 -11.86 -18.05
CA THR A 19 0.36 -12.20 -16.65
C THR A 19 1.84 -12.11 -16.35
N VAL A 20 2.22 -11.28 -15.39
CA VAL A 20 3.63 -11.05 -15.04
C VAL A 20 3.82 -10.98 -13.53
N LEU A 21 5.00 -11.36 -13.07
CA LEU A 21 5.33 -11.46 -11.65
C LEU A 21 5.34 -10.06 -10.99
N SER A 22 4.61 -9.93 -9.88
CA SER A 22 4.66 -8.76 -9.01
C SER A 22 5.46 -9.05 -7.74
N TRP A 23 5.25 -10.19 -7.11
CA TRP A 23 5.95 -10.56 -5.89
C TRP A 23 6.05 -12.08 -5.72
N LEU A 24 7.07 -12.55 -5.04
CA LEU A 24 7.34 -13.97 -4.80
C LEU A 24 7.65 -14.20 -3.33
N HIS A 25 6.96 -15.17 -2.71
CA HIS A 25 7.17 -15.52 -1.32
C HIS A 25 8.55 -16.16 -1.12
N PRO A 26 9.38 -15.67 -0.18
CA PRO A 26 10.77 -16.13 -0.05
C PRO A 26 10.89 -17.61 0.30
N GLU A 27 9.96 -18.15 1.10
CA GLU A 27 9.97 -19.56 1.51
C GLU A 27 9.10 -20.45 0.61
N SER A 28 7.78 -20.22 0.56
CA SER A 28 6.85 -21.10 -0.16
C SER A 28 6.89 -21.03 -1.68
N GLN A 29 7.55 -20.01 -2.26
CA GLN A 29 7.50 -19.71 -3.70
C GLN A 29 6.09 -19.40 -4.23
N ALA A 30 5.11 -19.17 -3.36
CA ALA A 30 3.80 -18.65 -3.77
C ALA A 30 3.96 -17.25 -4.37
N SER A 31 3.36 -17.01 -5.53
CA SER A 31 3.55 -15.76 -6.28
C SER A 31 2.28 -14.92 -6.36
N ILE A 32 2.46 -13.60 -6.35
CA ILE A 32 1.47 -12.63 -6.79
C ILE A 32 1.85 -12.22 -8.21
N THR A 33 0.96 -12.50 -9.16
CA THR A 33 1.12 -12.08 -10.56
C THR A 33 -0.03 -11.16 -10.95
N ARG A 34 0.15 -10.37 -12.01
CA ARG A 34 -0.83 -9.37 -12.45
C ARG A 34 -1.01 -9.34 -13.96
N CYS A 35 -2.22 -9.03 -14.42
CA CYS A 35 -2.55 -8.85 -15.83
C CYS A 35 -3.78 -7.96 -16.03
N ALA A 36 -4.16 -7.77 -17.31
CA ALA A 36 -5.50 -7.34 -17.68
C ALA A 36 -6.44 -8.55 -17.91
N GLN A 37 -7.72 -8.28 -18.10
CA GLN A 37 -8.72 -9.34 -18.36
C GLN A 37 -8.41 -10.13 -19.65
N PRO A 38 -8.84 -11.41 -19.72
CA PRO A 38 -8.80 -12.17 -20.96
C PRO A 38 -9.86 -11.69 -21.97
N LEU A 39 -9.57 -11.84 -23.26
CA LEU A 39 -10.43 -11.43 -24.38
C LEU A 39 -11.37 -12.57 -24.82
N VAL A 40 -12.15 -13.08 -23.87
CA VAL A 40 -13.07 -14.21 -24.06
C VAL A 40 -14.23 -13.84 -24.98
N GLY A 41 -14.88 -12.70 -24.73
CA GLY A 41 -16.04 -12.23 -25.48
C GLY A 41 -17.29 -13.11 -25.38
N LEU A 42 -18.32 -12.76 -26.14
CA LEU A 42 -19.58 -13.52 -26.23
C LEU A 42 -19.39 -14.91 -26.86
N SER A 43 -18.45 -15.03 -27.79
CA SER A 43 -18.13 -16.29 -28.47
C SER A 43 -17.33 -17.27 -27.61
N ALA A 44 -17.09 -16.95 -26.33
CA ALA A 44 -16.32 -17.79 -25.41
C ALA A 44 -14.96 -18.22 -25.98
N LYS A 45 -14.23 -17.27 -26.59
CA LYS A 45 -12.90 -17.51 -27.15
C LYS A 45 -11.95 -18.00 -26.05
N ARG A 46 -11.03 -18.87 -26.47
CA ARG A 46 -10.00 -19.47 -25.63
C ARG A 46 -8.63 -19.21 -26.25
N SER A 47 -7.60 -19.24 -25.42
CA SER A 47 -6.20 -19.28 -25.86
C SER A 47 -5.53 -20.44 -25.13
N LYS A 48 -5.05 -21.42 -25.91
CA LYS A 48 -4.33 -22.56 -25.35
C LYS A 48 -3.03 -22.10 -24.69
N GLU A 49 -2.39 -21.09 -25.26
CA GLU A 49 -1.17 -20.49 -24.78
C GLU A 49 -1.38 -19.77 -23.44
N ASP A 50 -2.48 -19.04 -23.26
CA ASP A 50 -2.82 -18.40 -21.96
C ASP A 50 -3.17 -19.44 -20.89
N GLU A 51 -3.94 -20.47 -21.26
CA GLU A 51 -4.24 -21.61 -20.37
C GLU A 51 -2.96 -22.33 -19.91
N ASP A 52 -2.07 -22.65 -20.84
CA ASP A 52 -0.76 -23.26 -20.55
C ASP A 52 0.11 -22.31 -19.71
N TYR A 53 0.01 -21.01 -19.92
CA TYR A 53 0.78 -20.03 -19.16
C TYR A 53 0.32 -19.94 -17.70
N VAL A 54 -1.00 -19.93 -17.46
CA VAL A 54 -1.57 -19.99 -16.11
C VAL A 54 -1.20 -21.30 -15.41
N GLN A 55 -1.25 -22.43 -16.14
CA GLN A 55 -0.82 -23.73 -15.63
C GLN A 55 0.65 -23.70 -15.20
N LEU A 56 1.54 -23.13 -16.02
CA LEU A 56 2.96 -22.99 -15.67
C LEU A 56 3.17 -22.15 -14.40
N ILE A 57 2.41 -21.07 -14.20
CA ILE A 57 2.50 -20.27 -12.97
C ILE A 57 2.13 -21.10 -11.74
N MET A 58 1.11 -21.97 -11.86
CA MET A 58 0.73 -22.88 -10.79
C MET A 58 1.83 -23.93 -10.54
N ASP A 59 2.37 -24.53 -11.60
CA ASP A 59 3.38 -25.61 -11.51
C ASP A 59 4.70 -25.16 -10.87
N VAL A 60 5.06 -23.86 -10.96
CA VAL A 60 6.24 -23.32 -10.27
C VAL A 60 6.08 -23.32 -8.74
N ASN A 61 4.85 -23.28 -8.23
CA ASN A 61 4.58 -23.36 -6.80
C ASN A 61 4.34 -24.83 -6.39
N ALA A 62 5.42 -25.49 -5.94
CA ALA A 62 5.37 -26.89 -5.50
C ALA A 62 4.46 -27.15 -4.29
N GLN A 63 4.00 -26.11 -3.58
CA GLN A 63 3.20 -26.24 -2.36
C GLN A 63 1.69 -26.32 -2.62
N SER A 64 1.22 -26.03 -3.85
CA SER A 64 -0.22 -25.99 -4.14
C SER A 64 -0.54 -26.53 -5.52
N HIS A 65 -1.59 -27.34 -5.61
CA HIS A 65 -2.16 -27.84 -6.87
C HIS A 65 -3.33 -26.98 -7.37
N LYS A 66 -3.45 -25.76 -6.85
CA LYS A 66 -4.52 -24.82 -7.17
C LYS A 66 -3.94 -23.42 -7.37
N ILE A 67 -4.59 -22.60 -8.19
CA ILE A 67 -4.27 -21.18 -8.34
C ILE A 67 -5.54 -20.35 -8.17
N TYR A 68 -5.43 -19.19 -7.53
CA TYR A 68 -6.56 -18.27 -7.38
C TYR A 68 -6.45 -17.11 -8.37
N ILE A 69 -7.55 -16.82 -9.08
CA ILE A 69 -7.66 -15.68 -9.96
C ILE A 69 -8.54 -14.64 -9.27
N MET A 70 -7.92 -13.57 -8.80
CA MET A 70 -8.52 -12.50 -8.01
C MET A 70 -8.97 -11.39 -8.95
N ASP A 71 -10.19 -11.49 -9.47
CA ASP A 71 -10.80 -10.45 -10.30
C ASP A 71 -11.32 -9.34 -9.40
N ALA A 72 -10.71 -8.15 -9.52
CA ALA A 72 -11.06 -7.01 -8.69
C ALA A 72 -12.52 -6.57 -8.82
N ARG A 73 -13.20 -6.91 -9.92
CA ARG A 73 -14.50 -6.37 -10.29
C ARG A 73 -15.63 -7.08 -9.52
N PRO A 74 -16.80 -6.43 -9.40
CA PRO A 74 -18.05 -7.15 -9.20
C PRO A 74 -18.32 -8.10 -10.37
N SER A 75 -18.89 -9.27 -10.07
CA SER A 75 -19.21 -10.29 -11.09
C SER A 75 -20.06 -9.74 -12.24
N VAL A 76 -21.05 -8.90 -11.95
CA VAL A 76 -21.90 -8.23 -12.94
C VAL A 76 -21.09 -7.37 -13.91
N ASN A 77 -20.02 -6.73 -13.45
CA ASN A 77 -19.16 -5.91 -14.29
C ASN A 77 -18.25 -6.79 -15.16
N ALA A 78 -17.81 -7.95 -14.67
CA ALA A 78 -17.07 -8.92 -15.48
C ALA A 78 -17.94 -9.48 -16.61
N VAL A 79 -19.21 -9.80 -16.33
CA VAL A 79 -20.20 -10.21 -17.35
C VAL A 79 -20.44 -9.11 -18.37
N ALA A 80 -20.60 -7.85 -17.92
CA ALA A 80 -20.75 -6.71 -18.84
C ALA A 80 -19.51 -6.52 -19.73
N ASN A 81 -18.30 -6.78 -19.23
CA ASN A 81 -17.08 -6.76 -20.05
C ASN A 81 -17.03 -7.92 -21.03
N LYS A 82 -17.54 -9.11 -20.68
CA LYS A 82 -17.67 -10.25 -21.60
C LYS A 82 -18.51 -9.88 -22.83
N ALA A 83 -19.59 -9.14 -22.64
CA ALA A 83 -20.40 -8.61 -23.74
C ALA A 83 -19.64 -7.64 -24.67
N LYS A 84 -18.58 -6.98 -24.16
CA LYS A 84 -17.72 -6.04 -24.90
C LYS A 84 -16.43 -6.68 -25.44
N GLY A 85 -16.32 -8.00 -25.44
CA GLY A 85 -15.13 -8.72 -25.93
C GLY A 85 -14.07 -9.05 -24.88
N GLY A 86 -14.21 -8.57 -23.64
CA GLY A 86 -13.39 -8.97 -22.50
C GLY A 86 -13.94 -10.21 -21.80
N GLY A 87 -13.90 -10.25 -20.47
CA GLY A 87 -14.50 -11.32 -19.67
C GLY A 87 -13.65 -11.71 -18.48
N CYS A 88 -13.80 -12.96 -18.04
CA CYS A 88 -13.00 -13.61 -17.01
C CYS A 88 -12.73 -15.06 -17.42
N GLU A 89 -11.74 -15.65 -16.79
CA GLU A 89 -11.38 -17.05 -16.88
C GLU A 89 -12.58 -17.93 -16.46
N SER A 90 -12.74 -19.10 -17.07
CA SER A 90 -13.75 -20.09 -16.69
C SER A 90 -13.08 -21.35 -16.13
N GLU A 91 -13.69 -21.95 -15.10
CA GLU A 91 -13.15 -23.15 -14.44
C GLU A 91 -13.08 -24.36 -15.40
N GLU A 92 -13.89 -24.37 -16.46
CA GLU A 92 -13.85 -25.38 -17.52
C GLU A 92 -12.56 -25.32 -18.36
N CYS A 93 -12.04 -24.11 -18.60
CA CYS A 93 -10.88 -23.87 -19.47
C CYS A 93 -9.58 -23.81 -18.65
N TYR A 94 -9.63 -23.17 -17.48
CA TYR A 94 -8.50 -23.01 -16.57
C TYR A 94 -8.61 -24.03 -15.45
N LYS A 95 -8.14 -25.25 -15.73
CA LYS A 95 -8.17 -26.35 -14.76
C LYS A 95 -7.42 -25.96 -13.50
N ASN A 96 -8.00 -26.28 -12.34
CA ASN A 96 -7.45 -25.97 -11.01
C ASN A 96 -7.28 -24.47 -10.73
N ALA A 97 -7.85 -23.58 -11.55
CA ALA A 97 -7.98 -22.17 -11.24
C ALA A 97 -9.34 -21.89 -10.61
N GLU A 98 -9.39 -21.15 -9.50
CA GLU A 98 -10.62 -20.65 -8.90
C GLU A 98 -10.69 -19.14 -9.05
N VAL A 99 -11.76 -18.65 -9.70
CA VAL A 99 -11.99 -17.21 -9.87
C VAL A 99 -12.75 -16.64 -8.67
N GLN A 100 -12.21 -15.60 -8.06
CA GLN A 100 -12.84 -14.87 -6.96
C GLN A 100 -13.03 -13.40 -7.33
N PHE A 101 -14.29 -12.95 -7.29
CA PHE A 101 -14.64 -11.55 -7.45
C PHE A 101 -14.47 -10.78 -6.12
N LEU A 102 -13.86 -9.60 -6.19
CA LEU A 102 -13.56 -8.76 -5.02
C LEU A 102 -14.47 -7.54 -4.87
N ASP A 103 -15.44 -7.37 -5.78
CA ASP A 103 -16.50 -6.36 -5.72
C ASP A 103 -16.03 -4.89 -5.62
N ILE A 104 -14.84 -4.58 -6.16
CA ILE A 104 -14.34 -3.20 -6.20
C ILE A 104 -14.88 -2.47 -7.44
N ALA A 105 -15.68 -1.44 -7.17
CA ALA A 105 -16.33 -0.63 -8.19
C ALA A 105 -15.34 0.09 -9.12
N ASN A 106 -15.83 0.59 -10.26
CA ASN A 106 -15.00 1.22 -11.28
C ASN A 106 -14.62 2.67 -10.92
N ILE A 107 -13.80 3.29 -11.78
CA ILE A 107 -13.28 4.64 -11.61
C ILE A 107 -14.37 5.73 -11.45
N HIS A 108 -15.53 5.55 -12.09
CA HIS A 108 -16.62 6.53 -12.04
C HIS A 108 -17.32 6.53 -10.68
N VAL A 109 -17.50 5.34 -10.10
CA VAL A 109 -18.05 5.20 -8.74
C VAL A 109 -17.11 5.82 -7.71
N MET A 110 -15.80 5.61 -7.84
CA MET A 110 -14.81 6.20 -6.93
C MET A 110 -14.74 7.72 -7.05
N ARG A 111 -14.86 8.27 -8.27
CA ARG A 111 -14.92 9.73 -8.49
C ARG A 111 -16.15 10.33 -7.78
N GLU A 112 -17.32 9.72 -7.97
CA GLU A 112 -18.56 10.20 -7.37
C GLU A 112 -18.53 10.09 -5.84
N SER A 113 -17.96 9.01 -5.30
CA SER A 113 -17.78 8.83 -3.86
C SER A 113 -16.89 9.91 -3.24
N LEU A 114 -15.76 10.25 -3.87
CA LEU A 114 -14.90 11.32 -3.39
C LEU A 114 -15.56 12.70 -3.51
N ARG A 115 -16.29 12.97 -4.60
CA ARG A 115 -17.04 14.23 -4.78
C ARG A 115 -17.99 14.46 -3.59
N LYS A 116 -18.78 13.44 -3.24
CA LYS A 116 -19.68 13.48 -2.07
C LYS A 116 -18.90 13.66 -0.76
N LEU A 117 -17.75 13.00 -0.60
CA LEU A 117 -16.93 13.16 0.61
C LEU A 117 -16.42 14.58 0.78
N GLN A 118 -15.94 15.21 -0.31
CA GLN A 118 -15.47 16.59 -0.27
C GLN A 118 -16.57 17.56 0.18
N GLU A 119 -17.80 17.39 -0.30
CA GLU A 119 -18.97 18.21 0.09
C GLU A 119 -19.31 18.08 1.58
N VAL A 120 -19.08 16.91 2.18
CA VAL A 120 -19.36 16.65 3.59
C VAL A 120 -18.22 17.17 4.50
N CYS A 121 -16.99 17.23 4.01
CA CYS A 121 -15.82 17.65 4.79
C CYS A 121 -15.52 19.16 4.73
N TYR A 122 -15.94 19.86 3.66
CA TYR A 122 -15.59 21.26 3.41
C TYR A 122 -16.69 22.02 2.67
N PRO A 123 -16.97 23.31 2.99
CA PRO A 123 -16.28 24.15 3.99
C PRO A 123 -16.76 23.94 5.42
N ASN A 124 -18.02 23.56 5.62
CA ASN A 124 -18.64 23.40 6.93
C ASN A 124 -19.08 21.95 7.14
N ILE A 125 -18.96 21.45 8.37
CA ILE A 125 -19.39 20.10 8.75
C ILE A 125 -20.74 20.20 9.47
N ASP A 126 -21.72 19.45 8.99
CA ASP A 126 -22.97 19.21 9.72
C ASP A 126 -22.72 18.19 10.82
N ASN A 127 -22.55 18.67 12.05
CA ASN A 127 -22.29 17.83 13.22
C ASN A 127 -23.49 16.93 13.60
N ILE A 128 -24.73 17.31 13.26
CA ILE A 128 -25.94 16.56 13.61
C ILE A 128 -26.03 15.31 12.74
N HIS A 129 -25.79 15.45 11.44
CA HIS A 129 -25.91 14.37 10.46
C HIS A 129 -24.56 13.84 9.96
N TRP A 130 -23.46 14.11 10.68
CA TRP A 130 -22.11 13.76 10.25
C TRP A 130 -21.97 12.29 9.84
N MET A 131 -22.43 11.37 10.70
CA MET A 131 -22.28 9.94 10.47
C MET A 131 -23.09 9.45 9.26
N SER A 132 -24.32 9.91 9.11
CA SER A 132 -25.18 9.52 7.97
C SER A 132 -24.68 10.15 6.67
N ASN A 133 -24.25 11.41 6.70
CA ASN A 133 -23.66 12.09 5.54
C ASN A 133 -22.39 11.37 5.08
N LEU A 134 -21.50 11.02 6.02
CA LEU A 134 -20.28 10.26 5.72
C LEU A 134 -20.61 8.88 5.15
N GLU A 135 -21.59 8.15 5.71
CA GLU A 135 -22.03 6.86 5.18
C GLU A 135 -22.57 6.98 3.74
N ASN A 136 -23.33 8.04 3.44
CA ASN A 136 -23.90 8.30 2.13
C ASN A 136 -22.85 8.58 1.03
N THR A 137 -21.62 8.95 1.41
CA THR A 137 -20.49 9.05 0.47
C THR A 137 -20.03 7.68 -0.04
N ARG A 138 -20.24 6.62 0.75
CA ARG A 138 -19.69 5.26 0.58
C ARG A 138 -18.15 5.19 0.52
N TRP A 139 -17.42 6.28 0.81
CA TRP A 139 -15.96 6.31 0.66
C TRP A 139 -15.26 5.27 1.54
N LEU A 140 -15.63 5.22 2.82
CA LEU A 140 -15.06 4.25 3.76
C LEU A 140 -15.40 2.80 3.39
N GLU A 141 -16.57 2.58 2.78
CA GLU A 141 -16.95 1.26 2.28
C GLU A 141 -16.08 0.84 1.08
N HIS A 142 -15.74 1.77 0.20
CA HIS A 142 -14.82 1.48 -0.91
C HIS A 142 -13.39 1.23 -0.44
N VAL A 143 -12.88 2.02 0.52
CA VAL A 143 -11.58 1.76 1.18
C VAL A 143 -11.59 0.38 1.86
N ARG A 144 -12.69 0.04 2.55
CA ARG A 144 -12.90 -1.28 3.17
C ARG A 144 -12.83 -2.40 2.14
N CYS A 145 -13.52 -2.28 1.00
CA CYS A 145 -13.51 -3.29 -0.06
C CYS A 145 -12.09 -3.53 -0.61
N VAL A 146 -11.34 -2.47 -0.88
CA VAL A 146 -9.96 -2.58 -1.39
C VAL A 146 -9.05 -3.28 -0.36
N LEU A 147 -9.11 -2.87 0.91
CA LEU A 147 -8.35 -3.53 1.98
C LEU A 147 -8.78 -4.99 2.20
N SER A 148 -10.08 -5.28 2.10
CA SER A 148 -10.59 -6.65 2.20
C SER A 148 -10.10 -7.52 1.07
N GLY A 149 -10.04 -7.01 -0.16
CA GLY A 149 -9.44 -7.71 -1.29
C GLY A 149 -7.96 -7.98 -1.08
N ALA A 150 -7.21 -6.98 -0.62
CA ALA A 150 -5.80 -7.11 -0.30
C ALA A 150 -5.54 -8.14 0.82
N ALA A 151 -6.31 -8.10 1.92
CA ALA A 151 -6.18 -9.05 3.01
C ALA A 151 -6.47 -10.50 2.56
N ARG A 152 -7.46 -10.71 1.68
CA ARG A 152 -7.72 -12.03 1.06
C ARG A 152 -6.55 -12.52 0.22
N ILE A 153 -5.92 -11.63 -0.57
CA ILE A 153 -4.73 -11.97 -1.35
C ILE A 153 -3.57 -12.36 -0.43
N THR A 154 -3.30 -11.55 0.60
CA THR A 154 -2.28 -11.83 1.61
C THR A 154 -2.50 -13.17 2.28
N ASP A 155 -3.74 -13.50 2.67
CA ASP A 155 -4.10 -14.77 3.29
C ASP A 155 -3.87 -15.98 2.38
N LYS A 156 -4.21 -15.87 1.07
CA LYS A 156 -3.93 -16.93 0.10
C LYS A 156 -2.44 -17.21 -0.07
N ILE A 157 -1.63 -16.17 -0.02
CA ILE A 157 -0.17 -16.28 -0.15
C ILE A 157 0.45 -16.82 1.14
N GLU A 158 0.12 -16.22 2.29
CA GLU A 158 0.77 -16.50 3.56
C GLU A 158 0.24 -17.77 4.23
N ASN A 159 -1.08 -17.95 4.32
CA ASN A 159 -1.64 -19.06 5.09
C ASN A 159 -1.91 -20.28 4.21
N HIS A 160 -2.31 -20.08 2.95
CA HIS A 160 -2.62 -21.17 2.03
C HIS A 160 -1.43 -21.54 1.12
N LYS A 161 -0.32 -20.80 1.19
CA LYS A 161 0.88 -21.00 0.36
C LYS A 161 0.55 -21.16 -1.14
N THR A 162 -0.47 -20.44 -1.62
CA THR A 162 -1.02 -20.61 -2.96
C THR A 162 -0.77 -19.37 -3.81
N SER A 163 -0.35 -19.57 -5.06
CA SER A 163 -0.13 -18.48 -6.01
C SER A 163 -1.46 -17.81 -6.42
N VAL A 164 -1.40 -16.53 -6.76
CA VAL A 164 -2.56 -15.75 -7.18
C VAL A 164 -2.27 -14.94 -8.44
N ILE A 165 -3.27 -14.83 -9.30
CA ILE A 165 -3.29 -13.92 -10.45
C ILE A 165 -4.28 -12.81 -10.13
N VAL A 166 -3.84 -11.56 -10.16
CA VAL A 166 -4.67 -10.39 -9.87
C VAL A 166 -4.94 -9.62 -11.15
N HIS A 167 -6.20 -9.42 -11.49
CA HIS A 167 -6.57 -8.57 -12.63
C HIS A 167 -7.85 -7.78 -12.37
N CYS A 168 -8.15 -6.87 -13.29
CA CYS A 168 -9.43 -6.19 -13.38
C CYS A 168 -9.81 -6.11 -14.87
N SER A 169 -10.35 -4.98 -15.35
CA SER A 169 -10.54 -4.78 -16.80
C SER A 169 -9.20 -4.54 -17.51
N ASP A 170 -8.54 -3.40 -17.26
CA ASP A 170 -7.31 -3.00 -17.95
C ASP A 170 -6.01 -3.33 -17.18
N GLY A 171 -6.09 -3.79 -15.94
CA GLY A 171 -4.91 -4.24 -15.19
C GLY A 171 -3.98 -3.13 -14.65
N TRP A 172 -4.43 -1.86 -14.59
CA TRP A 172 -3.63 -0.73 -14.12
C TRP A 172 -4.24 0.12 -12.99
N ASP A 173 -5.52 -0.06 -12.66
CA ASP A 173 -6.19 0.69 -11.58
C ASP A 173 -6.29 -0.16 -10.31
N ARG A 174 -7.39 -0.91 -10.16
CA ARG A 174 -7.63 -1.80 -9.02
C ARG A 174 -6.57 -2.88 -8.86
N THR A 175 -6.00 -3.35 -9.97
CA THR A 175 -4.88 -4.31 -9.95
C THR A 175 -3.65 -3.71 -9.28
N ALA A 176 -3.33 -2.43 -9.50
CA ALA A 176 -2.20 -1.78 -8.81
C ALA A 176 -2.46 -1.65 -7.31
N GLN A 177 -3.70 -1.33 -6.91
CA GLN A 177 -4.11 -1.32 -5.50
C GLN A 177 -3.94 -2.71 -4.86
N LEU A 178 -4.45 -3.76 -5.53
CA LEU A 178 -4.51 -5.13 -5.03
C LEU A 178 -3.20 -5.92 -5.14
N THR A 179 -2.18 -5.38 -5.79
CA THR A 179 -0.83 -5.96 -5.79
C THR A 179 0.05 -5.23 -4.78
N SER A 180 -0.03 -3.89 -4.76
CA SER A 180 0.77 -3.06 -3.86
C SER A 180 0.42 -3.28 -2.38
N LEU A 181 -0.87 -3.38 -2.04
CA LEU A 181 -1.29 -3.54 -0.65
C LEU A 181 -0.88 -4.89 -0.05
N PRO A 182 -1.08 -6.04 -0.72
CA PRO A 182 -0.54 -7.31 -0.23
C PRO A 182 0.98 -7.30 -0.14
N MET A 183 1.69 -6.70 -1.09
CA MET A 183 3.15 -6.56 -0.99
C MET A 183 3.57 -5.80 0.28
N LEU A 184 2.87 -4.72 0.65
CA LEU A 184 3.09 -4.02 1.92
C LEU A 184 2.77 -4.88 3.15
N MET A 185 1.74 -5.70 3.07
CA MET A 185 1.30 -6.59 4.15
C MET A 185 2.28 -7.75 4.35
N LEU A 186 2.80 -8.33 3.27
CA LEU A 186 3.66 -9.52 3.28
C LEU A 186 5.12 -9.17 3.56
N ASP A 187 5.63 -8.09 2.95
CA ASP A 187 7.07 -7.83 2.89
C ASP A 187 7.43 -6.50 3.56
N GLY A 188 8.16 -6.60 4.67
CA GLY A 188 8.62 -5.45 5.43
C GLY A 188 9.62 -4.56 4.73
N TYR A 189 10.20 -4.97 3.59
CA TYR A 189 10.95 -4.06 2.74
C TYR A 189 10.08 -2.88 2.30
N TYR A 190 8.87 -3.13 1.80
CA TYR A 190 8.00 -2.06 1.28
C TYR A 190 7.45 -1.13 2.37
N ARG A 191 7.63 -1.48 3.65
CA ARG A 191 7.29 -0.65 4.81
C ARG A 191 8.39 0.32 5.23
N THR A 192 9.55 0.27 4.56
CA THR A 192 10.63 1.27 4.66
C THR A 192 10.35 2.47 3.74
N ILE A 193 10.92 3.64 4.00
CA ILE A 193 10.78 4.84 3.15
C ILE A 193 11.24 4.51 1.72
N LYS A 194 12.42 3.90 1.59
CA LYS A 194 12.98 3.50 0.29
C LYS A 194 12.14 2.42 -0.38
N GLY A 195 11.72 1.40 0.37
CA GLY A 195 10.91 0.32 -0.17
C GLY A 195 9.54 0.82 -0.64
N PHE A 196 8.91 1.75 0.07
CA PHE A 196 7.64 2.35 -0.34
C PHE A 196 7.78 3.17 -1.63
N ALA A 197 8.86 3.94 -1.77
CA ALA A 197 9.19 4.61 -3.03
C ALA A 197 9.34 3.60 -4.18
N VAL A 198 10.08 2.50 -3.96
CA VAL A 198 10.23 1.41 -4.94
C VAL A 198 8.90 0.74 -5.26
N LEU A 199 8.02 0.54 -4.28
CA LEU A 199 6.70 -0.03 -4.51
C LEU A 199 5.88 0.83 -5.48
N ILE A 200 5.89 2.16 -5.29
CA ILE A 200 5.17 3.10 -6.15
C ILE A 200 5.82 3.13 -7.55
N GLU A 201 7.14 3.26 -7.64
CA GLU A 201 7.88 3.22 -8.91
C GLU A 201 7.60 1.94 -9.69
N LYS A 202 7.53 0.80 -8.99
CA LYS A 202 7.25 -0.50 -9.60
C LYS A 202 5.78 -0.67 -9.92
N GLU A 203 4.92 -0.84 -8.92
CA GLU A 203 3.53 -1.30 -9.10
C GLU A 203 2.57 -0.28 -9.70
N TRP A 204 2.94 1.01 -9.66
CA TRP A 204 2.11 2.09 -10.17
C TRP A 204 2.72 2.72 -11.42
N LEU A 205 3.97 3.19 -11.32
CA LEU A 205 4.59 3.93 -12.41
C LEU A 205 4.99 2.98 -13.54
N SER A 206 5.91 2.04 -13.32
CA SER A 206 6.41 1.14 -14.37
C SER A 206 5.29 0.30 -14.99
N TYR A 207 4.36 -0.19 -14.15
CA TYR A 207 3.20 -0.95 -14.61
C TYR A 207 2.12 -0.09 -15.30
N GLY A 208 2.29 1.23 -15.43
CA GLY A 208 1.46 2.07 -16.30
C GLY A 208 0.09 2.41 -15.73
N HIS A 209 0.01 2.69 -14.42
CA HIS A 209 -1.11 3.46 -13.91
C HIS A 209 -1.13 4.83 -14.60
N LYS A 210 -2.29 5.21 -15.14
CA LYS A 210 -2.43 6.39 -15.99
C LYS A 210 -2.52 7.68 -15.18
N PHE A 211 -1.45 8.05 -14.46
CA PHE A 211 -1.44 9.20 -13.56
C PHE A 211 -1.92 10.50 -14.22
N ALA A 212 -1.34 10.85 -15.37
CA ALA A 212 -1.72 12.08 -16.08
C ALA A 212 -3.22 12.11 -16.44
N GLN A 213 -3.79 10.99 -16.88
CA GLN A 213 -5.21 10.89 -17.20
C GLN A 213 -6.11 10.88 -15.94
N ARG A 214 -5.71 10.14 -14.90
CA ARG A 214 -6.49 9.96 -13.66
C ARG A 214 -6.56 11.24 -12.84
N VAL A 215 -5.51 12.05 -12.89
CA VAL A 215 -5.42 13.34 -12.20
C VAL A 215 -5.87 14.50 -13.10
N GLY A 216 -5.49 14.49 -14.37
CA GLY A 216 -5.70 15.59 -15.31
C GLY A 216 -4.66 16.71 -15.16
N HIS A 217 -3.37 16.35 -15.17
CA HIS A 217 -2.26 17.31 -15.03
C HIS A 217 -2.30 18.37 -16.14
N GLY A 218 -2.45 19.64 -15.77
CA GLY A 218 -2.45 20.77 -16.71
C GLY A 218 -3.59 20.74 -17.73
N ASP A 219 -4.66 19.98 -17.47
CA ASP A 219 -5.83 19.87 -18.35
C ASP A 219 -7.02 20.61 -17.72
N ASP A 220 -7.59 21.56 -18.45
CA ASP A 220 -8.74 22.36 -18.00
C ASP A 220 -10.08 21.60 -18.10
N ARG A 221 -10.11 20.42 -18.72
CA ARG A 221 -11.31 19.56 -18.83
C ARG A 221 -11.65 18.88 -17.51
N HIS A 222 -12.12 19.64 -16.54
CA HIS A 222 -12.50 19.15 -15.20
C HIS A 222 -13.62 18.09 -15.22
N GLN A 223 -14.40 17.99 -16.31
CA GLN A 223 -15.50 17.02 -16.48
C GLN A 223 -15.04 15.69 -17.09
N ASP A 224 -13.74 15.51 -17.35
CA ASP A 224 -13.24 14.28 -17.96
C ASP A 224 -13.60 13.05 -17.12
N SER A 225 -14.32 12.13 -17.77
CA SER A 225 -14.81 10.90 -17.17
C SER A 225 -13.71 9.90 -16.82
N ASP A 226 -12.48 10.11 -17.29
CA ASP A 226 -11.33 9.27 -16.94
C ASP A 226 -10.60 9.71 -15.66
N ARG A 227 -10.93 10.89 -15.10
CA ARG A 227 -10.40 11.33 -13.80
C ARG A 227 -11.00 10.52 -12.66
N SER A 228 -10.15 10.06 -11.74
CA SER A 228 -10.58 9.23 -10.61
C SER A 228 -9.50 9.10 -9.52
N PRO A 229 -9.86 9.08 -8.23
CA PRO A 229 -8.92 9.08 -7.11
C PRO A 229 -8.34 7.69 -6.77
N VAL A 230 -7.92 6.92 -7.78
CA VAL A 230 -7.46 5.53 -7.60
C VAL A 230 -6.20 5.44 -6.74
N PHE A 231 -5.19 6.27 -7.04
CA PHE A 231 -3.96 6.32 -6.27
C PHE A 231 -4.18 6.94 -4.88
N LEU A 232 -5.04 7.96 -4.77
CA LEU A 232 -5.46 8.51 -3.47
C LEU A 232 -6.07 7.42 -2.58
N GLN A 233 -6.99 6.62 -3.12
CA GLN A 233 -7.60 5.51 -2.38
C GLN A 233 -6.57 4.47 -1.93
N PHE A 234 -5.52 4.21 -2.73
CA PHE A 234 -4.40 3.37 -2.30
C PHE A 234 -3.66 3.98 -1.11
N ILE A 235 -3.30 5.26 -1.18
CA ILE A 235 -2.59 5.94 -0.08
C ILE A 235 -3.47 5.99 1.20
N ASP A 236 -4.78 6.19 1.06
CA ASP A 236 -5.74 6.05 2.17
C ASP A 236 -5.66 4.65 2.78
N CYS A 237 -5.71 3.59 1.95
CA CYS A 237 -5.54 2.21 2.43
C CYS A 237 -4.21 1.99 3.17
N VAL A 238 -3.10 2.56 2.69
CA VAL A 238 -1.81 2.52 3.40
C VAL A 238 -1.92 3.19 4.76
N TRP A 239 -2.54 4.36 4.84
CA TRP A 239 -2.79 5.06 6.11
C TRP A 239 -3.66 4.22 7.07
N GLN A 240 -4.69 3.53 6.58
CA GLN A 240 -5.51 2.63 7.40
C GLN A 240 -4.66 1.51 8.02
N VAL A 241 -3.75 0.90 7.25
CA VAL A 241 -2.85 -0.15 7.75
C VAL A 241 -1.85 0.43 8.76
N MET A 242 -1.23 1.57 8.46
CA MET A 242 -0.32 2.26 9.38
C MET A 242 -0.96 2.58 10.73
N ARG A 243 -2.23 3.03 10.72
CA ARG A 243 -2.98 3.29 11.96
C ARG A 243 -3.18 2.03 12.80
N GLN A 244 -3.41 0.88 12.18
CA GLN A 244 -3.61 -0.39 12.88
C GLN A 244 -2.28 -1.00 13.35
N PHE A 245 -1.16 -0.67 12.70
CA PHE A 245 0.18 -1.20 13.00
C PHE A 245 1.21 -0.06 13.18
N PRO A 246 1.12 0.73 14.27
CA PRO A 246 1.88 1.97 14.45
C PRO A 246 3.41 1.80 14.47
N HIS A 247 3.90 0.59 14.73
CA HIS A 247 5.33 0.27 14.80
C HIS A 247 5.89 -0.37 13.52
N ALA A 248 5.03 -0.68 12.54
CA ALA A 248 5.40 -1.53 11.42
C ALA A 248 6.01 -0.78 10.21
N PHE A 249 5.89 0.54 10.18
CA PHE A 249 6.30 1.39 9.07
C PHE A 249 7.39 2.36 9.50
N GLU A 250 8.43 2.51 8.67
CA GLU A 250 9.53 3.45 8.89
C GLU A 250 9.09 4.89 8.67
N PHE A 251 8.03 5.11 7.90
CA PHE A 251 7.50 6.43 7.60
C PHE A 251 6.21 6.74 8.36
N THR A 252 5.91 8.03 8.45
CA THR A 252 4.70 8.58 9.07
C THR A 252 3.70 9.01 8.00
N GLN A 253 2.51 9.44 8.44
CA GLN A 253 1.52 10.04 7.53
C GLN A 253 2.05 11.29 6.80
N ASN A 254 3.09 11.96 7.28
CA ASN A 254 3.67 13.12 6.61
C ASN A 254 4.21 12.75 5.22
N LEU A 255 4.80 11.56 5.07
CA LEU A 255 5.23 11.08 3.75
C LEU A 255 4.04 10.85 2.82
N LEU A 256 2.96 10.27 3.36
CA LEU A 256 1.74 10.03 2.58
C LEU A 256 1.09 11.35 2.11
N LEU A 257 1.01 12.34 2.99
CA LEU A 257 0.51 13.69 2.68
C LEU A 257 1.38 14.35 1.61
N LEU A 258 2.71 14.31 1.76
CA LEU A 258 3.65 14.85 0.78
C LEU A 258 3.47 14.20 -0.59
N VAL A 259 3.36 12.87 -0.64
CA VAL A 259 3.12 12.12 -1.89
C VAL A 259 1.82 12.58 -2.55
N LEU A 260 0.74 12.81 -1.78
CA LEU A 260 -0.52 13.28 -2.32
C LEU A 260 -0.50 14.75 -2.73
N ASP A 261 0.23 15.62 -2.04
CA ASP A 261 0.40 17.01 -2.47
C ASP A 261 1.17 17.07 -3.79
N HIS A 262 2.24 16.27 -3.91
CA HIS A 262 3.05 16.23 -5.12
C HIS A 262 2.49 15.37 -6.24
N LEU A 263 1.49 14.51 -5.96
CA LEU A 263 0.64 13.92 -6.98
C LEU A 263 -0.02 15.01 -7.83
N TYR A 264 -0.52 16.08 -7.21
CA TYR A 264 -1.23 17.14 -7.95
C TYR A 264 -0.32 18.29 -8.41
N SER A 265 0.74 18.60 -7.66
CA SER A 265 1.55 19.82 -7.86
C SER A 265 2.26 19.91 -9.22
N CYS A 266 2.57 18.76 -9.84
CA CYS A 266 3.45 18.68 -11.02
C CYS A 266 4.85 19.31 -10.83
N LEU A 267 5.29 19.52 -9.59
CA LEU A 267 6.64 20.03 -9.29
C LEU A 267 7.73 19.03 -9.68
N PHE A 268 7.43 17.74 -9.52
CA PHE A 268 8.32 16.63 -9.82
C PHE A 268 7.82 15.84 -11.03
N GLY A 269 8.74 15.18 -11.74
CA GLY A 269 8.39 14.31 -12.86
C GLY A 269 7.83 12.95 -12.44
N THR A 270 7.90 12.60 -11.15
CA THR A 270 7.57 11.27 -10.63
C THR A 270 6.19 10.78 -11.08
N PHE A 271 5.15 11.61 -10.98
CA PHE A 271 3.78 11.21 -11.32
C PHE A 271 3.31 11.70 -12.69
N LEU A 272 4.20 12.22 -13.55
CA LEU A 272 3.82 12.65 -14.88
C LEU A 272 3.62 11.46 -15.84
N TYR A 273 2.86 11.72 -16.91
CA TYR A 273 2.54 10.78 -18.00
C TYR A 273 1.77 9.53 -17.55
N ASN A 274 1.47 8.62 -18.49
CA ASN A 274 0.62 7.45 -18.23
C ASN A 274 1.35 6.11 -18.29
N SER A 275 2.58 6.08 -18.78
CA SER A 275 3.35 4.84 -18.94
C SER A 275 4.85 5.09 -18.79
N GLU A 276 5.61 4.03 -18.54
CA GLU A 276 7.08 4.10 -18.55
C GLU A 276 7.62 4.53 -19.92
N HIS A 277 6.99 4.06 -20.99
CA HIS A 277 7.34 4.43 -22.36
C HIS A 277 7.20 5.95 -22.58
N GLU A 278 6.05 6.54 -22.24
CA GLU A 278 5.84 8.00 -22.37
C GLU A 278 6.85 8.81 -21.56
N ARG A 279 7.20 8.36 -20.33
CA ARG A 279 8.22 9.04 -19.51
C ARG A 279 9.62 8.95 -20.12
N ALA A 280 9.94 7.85 -20.79
CA ALA A 280 11.21 7.68 -21.50
C ALA A 280 11.28 8.60 -22.73
N GLU A 281 10.23 8.65 -23.55
CA GLU A 281 10.14 9.53 -24.73
C GLU A 281 10.24 11.01 -24.36
N ALA A 282 9.60 11.40 -23.26
CA ALA A 282 9.67 12.76 -22.73
C ALA A 282 11.01 13.09 -22.06
N ASP A 283 11.87 12.10 -21.83
CA ASP A 283 13.15 12.23 -21.11
C ASP A 283 12.99 12.81 -19.69
N VAL A 284 11.97 12.33 -18.97
CA VAL A 284 11.59 12.84 -17.64
C VAL A 284 12.75 12.77 -16.66
N LYS A 285 13.56 11.71 -16.72
CA LYS A 285 14.69 11.49 -15.81
C LYS A 285 15.74 12.61 -15.86
N ASN A 286 15.96 13.21 -17.03
CA ASN A 286 16.96 14.26 -17.20
C ASN A 286 16.34 15.66 -17.19
N LYS A 287 15.05 15.80 -17.50
CA LYS A 287 14.36 17.11 -17.58
C LYS A 287 13.61 17.51 -16.32
N THR A 288 13.47 16.61 -15.35
CA THR A 288 12.71 16.86 -14.12
C THR A 288 13.43 16.30 -12.90
N VAL A 289 13.01 16.75 -11.72
CA VAL A 289 13.48 16.18 -10.45
C VAL A 289 12.53 15.07 -10.00
N SER A 290 13.06 14.05 -9.34
CA SER A 290 12.26 13.01 -8.68
C SER A 290 11.81 13.49 -7.30
N LEU A 291 10.54 13.24 -6.95
CA LEU A 291 10.02 13.43 -5.59
C LEU A 291 10.89 12.71 -4.56
N TRP A 292 11.38 11.51 -4.90
CA TRP A 292 12.21 10.71 -4.00
C TRP A 292 13.56 11.37 -3.70
N SER A 293 14.08 12.20 -4.61
CA SER A 293 15.29 13.00 -4.32
C SER A 293 15.05 13.96 -3.16
N GLN A 294 13.90 14.64 -3.13
CA GLN A 294 13.52 15.49 -2.00
C GLN A 294 13.33 14.67 -0.72
N VAL A 295 12.58 13.57 -0.78
CA VAL A 295 12.30 12.72 0.39
C VAL A 295 13.58 12.18 1.01
N LEU A 296 14.50 11.64 0.19
CA LEU A 296 15.75 11.05 0.67
C LEU A 296 16.73 12.11 1.20
N SER A 297 16.65 13.36 0.73
CA SER A 297 17.42 14.47 1.30
C SER A 297 16.89 15.00 2.64
N HIS A 298 15.64 14.67 3.01
CA HIS A 298 14.98 15.13 4.24
C HIS A 298 14.35 13.96 5.03
N LEU A 299 15.04 12.82 5.10
CA LEU A 299 14.54 11.61 5.80
C LEU A 299 13.97 11.86 7.21
N PRO A 300 14.60 12.67 8.09
CA PRO A 300 14.12 12.86 9.45
C PRO A 300 12.68 13.37 9.55
N ASP A 301 12.21 14.14 8.56
CA ASP A 301 10.86 14.72 8.54
C ASP A 301 9.77 13.65 8.37
N TYR A 302 10.13 12.53 7.76
CA TYR A 302 9.22 11.47 7.40
C TYR A 302 9.34 10.25 8.31
N GLN A 303 10.44 10.11 9.04
CA GLN A 303 10.72 8.95 9.88
C GLN A 303 9.74 8.81 11.06
N ASN A 304 9.26 7.59 11.25
CA ASN A 304 8.44 7.17 12.36
C ASN A 304 9.36 6.75 13.51
N PRO A 305 9.40 7.51 14.62
CA PRO A 305 10.29 7.21 15.73
C PRO A 305 9.80 5.99 16.55
N LEU A 306 8.58 5.50 16.27
CA LEU A 306 8.03 4.26 16.83
C LEU A 306 8.31 3.03 15.95
N TYR A 307 8.99 3.20 14.81
CA TYR A 307 9.30 2.09 13.92
C TYR A 307 10.14 1.03 14.63
N ASN A 308 9.69 -0.22 14.58
CA ASN A 308 10.41 -1.36 15.11
C ASN A 308 10.86 -2.27 13.95
N PRO A 309 12.17 -2.29 13.62
CA PRO A 309 12.71 -3.12 12.54
C PRO A 309 12.41 -4.62 12.70
N SER A 310 12.22 -5.12 13.92
CA SER A 310 11.88 -6.52 14.16
C SER A 310 10.53 -6.92 13.57
N THR A 311 9.64 -5.96 13.30
CA THR A 311 8.35 -6.24 12.64
C THR A 311 8.47 -6.52 11.14
N ARG A 312 9.68 -6.39 10.55
CA ARG A 312 9.92 -6.56 9.11
C ARG A 312 9.54 -7.96 8.59
N HIS A 313 9.66 -8.97 9.45
CA HIS A 313 9.32 -10.36 9.11
C HIS A 313 7.85 -10.71 9.38
N HIS A 314 7.09 -9.83 10.04
CA HIS A 314 5.69 -10.09 10.35
C HIS A 314 4.79 -9.72 9.18
N VAL A 315 3.90 -10.63 8.81
CA VAL A 315 2.80 -10.33 7.89
C VAL A 315 1.73 -9.53 8.60
N LEU A 316 1.27 -8.44 7.96
CA LEU A 316 0.23 -7.57 8.49
C LEU A 316 -1.14 -7.94 7.92
N LEU A 317 -2.07 -8.38 8.77
CA LEU A 317 -3.46 -8.62 8.38
C LEU A 317 -4.37 -7.59 9.06
N PRO A 318 -4.71 -6.47 8.39
CA PRO A 318 -5.56 -5.45 8.99
C PRO A 318 -7.00 -5.94 9.18
N LEU A 319 -7.67 -5.39 10.18
CA LEU A 319 -9.11 -5.54 10.36
C LEU A 319 -9.84 -4.71 9.30
N THR A 320 -10.60 -5.39 8.46
CA THR A 320 -11.32 -4.82 7.31
C THR A 320 -12.82 -4.69 7.56
N SER A 321 -13.25 -4.74 8.83
CA SER A 321 -14.62 -4.38 9.20
C SER A 321 -14.79 -2.86 9.17
N ILE A 322 -15.95 -2.37 8.71
CA ILE A 322 -16.25 -0.93 8.63
C ILE A 322 -16.01 -0.20 9.97
N ARG A 323 -16.18 -0.88 11.12
CA ARG A 323 -15.91 -0.34 12.47
C ARG A 323 -14.45 0.05 12.70
N HIS A 324 -13.52 -0.57 11.96
CA HIS A 324 -12.09 -0.33 12.06
C HIS A 324 -11.57 0.61 10.99
N ILE A 325 -12.35 0.91 9.95
CA ILE A 325 -12.01 1.89 8.93
C ILE A 325 -12.41 3.28 9.43
N ARG A 326 -11.49 4.24 9.33
CA ARG A 326 -11.69 5.61 9.83
C ARG A 326 -11.55 6.60 8.69
N LEU A 327 -12.22 7.74 8.80
CA LEU A 327 -11.93 8.87 7.92
C LEU A 327 -10.51 9.39 8.21
N TRP A 328 -9.74 9.63 7.16
CA TRP A 328 -8.44 10.28 7.26
C TRP A 328 -8.61 11.80 7.32
N ASP A 329 -9.09 12.27 8.47
CA ASP A 329 -9.36 13.68 8.78
C ASP A 329 -8.16 14.62 8.50
N THR A 330 -6.93 14.19 8.80
CA THR A 330 -5.72 14.97 8.54
C THR A 330 -5.41 15.17 7.05
N TYR A 331 -6.07 14.44 6.14
CA TYR A 331 -6.05 14.71 4.72
C TYR A 331 -7.35 15.38 4.24
N TYR A 332 -8.50 14.75 4.46
CA TYR A 332 -9.79 15.21 3.92
C TYR A 332 -10.34 16.47 4.59
N CYS A 333 -10.01 16.71 5.86
CA CYS A 333 -10.48 17.85 6.64
C CYS A 333 -9.35 18.85 6.99
N ARG A 334 -8.17 18.73 6.38
CA ARG A 334 -6.96 19.50 6.74
C ARG A 334 -7.09 21.02 6.64
N TRP A 335 -8.04 21.49 5.84
CA TRP A 335 -8.33 22.91 5.66
C TRP A 335 -9.51 23.40 6.50
N ASN A 336 -10.22 22.50 7.20
CA ASN A 336 -11.35 22.86 8.03
C ASN A 336 -10.86 23.24 9.45
N PRO A 337 -11.01 24.51 9.88
CA PRO A 337 -10.54 24.95 11.19
C PRO A 337 -11.16 24.18 12.36
N ALA A 338 -12.40 23.69 12.21
CA ALA A 338 -13.12 22.97 13.26
C ALA A 338 -12.54 21.56 13.52
N MET A 339 -11.82 20.99 12.55
CA MET A 339 -11.24 19.64 12.61
C MET A 339 -9.70 19.66 12.69
N ARG A 340 -9.09 20.84 12.83
CA ARG A 340 -7.64 20.93 13.01
C ARG A 340 -7.27 20.35 14.38
N ASN A 341 -6.45 19.31 14.37
CA ASN A 341 -5.79 18.85 15.59
C ASN A 341 -4.98 20.00 16.20
N GLN A 342 -5.20 20.28 17.49
CA GLN A 342 -4.51 21.36 18.21
C GLN A 342 -3.00 21.13 18.29
N GLU A 343 -2.55 19.86 18.27
CA GLU A 343 -1.14 19.46 18.22
C GLU A 343 -0.94 18.31 17.22
N ALA A 344 0.18 18.32 16.50
CA ALA A 344 0.55 17.20 15.65
C ALA A 344 1.00 16.01 16.51
N VAL A 345 0.20 14.94 16.53
CA VAL A 345 0.45 13.70 17.30
C VAL A 345 1.90 13.20 17.16
N HIS A 346 2.51 13.35 15.97
CA HIS A 346 3.89 12.95 15.72
C HIS A 346 4.94 13.82 16.42
N GLN A 347 4.73 15.14 16.47
CA GLN A 347 5.61 16.06 17.21
C GLN A 347 5.61 15.68 18.69
N ARG A 348 4.42 15.45 19.25
CA ARG A 348 4.27 14.97 20.62
C ARG A 348 4.98 13.63 20.86
N TYR A 349 4.90 12.69 19.93
CA TYR A 349 5.64 11.42 20.06
C TYR A 349 7.16 11.61 20.00
N ARG A 350 7.67 12.49 19.13
CA ARG A 350 9.10 12.82 19.10
C ARG A 350 9.56 13.43 20.42
N GLU A 351 8.79 14.38 20.95
CA GLU A 351 9.08 15.00 22.25
C GLU A 351 9.07 13.98 23.38
N LEU A 352 8.08 13.08 23.42
CA LEU A 352 7.99 12.03 24.42
C LEU A 352 9.14 11.03 24.34
N LEU A 353 9.59 10.68 23.13
CA LEU A 353 10.72 9.78 22.94
C LEU A 353 12.04 10.45 23.32
N HIS A 354 12.21 11.72 22.99
CA HIS A 354 13.37 12.50 23.44
C HIS A 354 13.40 12.63 24.96
N LEU A 355 12.25 12.90 25.58
CA LEU A 355 12.14 12.95 27.04
C LEU A 355 12.45 11.60 27.67
N ARG A 356 12.00 10.50 27.06
CA ARG A 356 12.33 9.14 27.53
C ARG A 356 13.83 8.89 27.47
N GLU A 357 14.50 9.24 26.37
CA GLU A 357 15.95 9.07 26.22
C GLU A 357 16.71 9.85 27.30
N GLN A 358 16.36 11.11 27.53
CA GLN A 358 16.93 11.92 28.61
C GLN A 358 16.71 11.30 30.01
N LEU A 359 15.54 10.69 30.25
CA LEU A 359 15.25 10.02 31.52
C LEU A 359 16.06 8.73 31.67
N ASP A 360 16.21 7.95 30.60
CA ASP A 360 16.99 6.72 30.58
C ASP A 360 18.48 7.01 30.86
N GLU A 361 19.04 8.05 30.24
CA GLU A 361 20.40 8.55 30.55
C GLU A 361 20.53 8.95 32.02
N ARG A 362 19.60 9.75 32.54
CA ARG A 362 19.62 10.18 33.93
C ARG A 362 19.50 9.02 34.92
N ILE A 363 18.73 7.98 34.59
CA ILE A 363 18.65 6.75 35.38
C ILE A 363 19.99 6.01 35.37
N ALA A 364 20.65 5.91 34.21
CA ALA A 364 21.96 5.29 34.09
C ALA A 364 23.02 6.01 34.95
N ASP A 365 23.06 7.34 34.90
CA ASP A 365 23.95 8.16 35.72
C ASP A 365 23.71 7.98 37.23
N LEU A 366 22.44 7.97 37.65
CA LEU A 366 22.09 7.75 39.06
C LEU A 366 22.47 6.34 39.53
N ARG A 367 22.30 5.32 38.68
CA ARG A 367 22.72 3.94 38.98
C ARG A 367 24.24 3.84 39.11
N ALA A 368 25.00 4.45 38.20
CA ALA A 368 26.45 4.52 38.25
C ALA A 368 26.94 5.24 39.53
N GLY A 369 26.33 6.37 39.87
CA GLY A 369 26.64 7.12 41.09
C GLY A 369 26.33 6.34 42.37
N ARG A 370 25.25 5.53 42.39
CA ARG A 370 24.94 4.65 43.53
C ARG A 370 25.94 3.51 43.67
N ALA A 371 26.35 2.89 42.57
CA ALA A 371 27.36 1.83 42.58
C ALA A 371 28.72 2.34 43.10
N ALA A 372 29.14 3.55 42.68
CA ALA A 372 30.37 4.17 43.17
C ALA A 372 30.36 4.47 44.68
N ARG A 373 29.18 4.73 45.26
CA ARG A 373 29.01 4.96 46.71
C ARG A 373 28.92 3.68 47.55
N GLN A 374 28.78 2.51 46.93
CA GLN A 374 28.66 1.21 47.60
C GLN A 374 29.99 0.43 47.66
N ILE A 375 31.11 1.03 47.27
CA ILE A 375 32.44 0.42 47.45
C ILE A 375 32.69 0.24 48.96
N PRO A 376 32.89 -0.99 49.48
CA PRO A 376 33.13 -1.21 50.90
C PRO A 376 34.45 -0.54 51.32
N GLN A 377 34.43 0.19 52.44
CA GLN A 377 35.69 0.63 53.05
C GLN A 377 36.52 -0.59 53.46
N PRO A 378 37.86 -0.55 53.29
CA PRO A 378 38.72 -1.66 53.70
C PRO A 378 38.60 -1.94 55.20
N PRO A 379 38.77 -3.20 55.64
CA PRO A 379 38.59 -3.56 57.04
C PRO A 379 39.56 -2.80 57.93
N THR A 380 39.02 -2.12 58.96
CA THR A 380 39.79 -1.41 59.98
C THR A 380 40.67 -2.40 60.75
N THR A 381 41.99 -2.23 60.66
CA THR A 381 42.98 -2.94 61.47
C THR A 381 42.76 -2.71 62.97
N PRO A 382 42.88 -3.73 63.84
CA PRO A 382 42.71 -3.55 65.28
C PRO A 382 43.84 -2.69 65.87
N ALA A 383 43.49 -1.83 66.83
CA ALA A 383 44.42 -0.92 67.50
C ALA A 383 45.51 -1.69 68.30
N PRO A 384 46.77 -1.18 68.33
CA PRO A 384 47.85 -1.83 69.03
C PRO A 384 47.73 -1.64 70.56
N THR A 385 47.98 -2.73 71.29
CA THR A 385 48.12 -2.78 72.75
C THR A 385 49.34 -1.97 73.21
N ILE A 386 49.13 -1.05 74.15
CA ILE A 386 50.19 -0.26 74.78
C ILE A 386 50.85 -1.12 75.88
N PRO A 387 52.20 -1.24 75.94
CA PRO A 387 52.87 -1.86 77.07
C PRO A 387 52.99 -0.90 78.24
N THR A 388 52.67 -1.39 79.43
CA THR A 388 52.92 -0.76 80.74
C THR A 388 54.41 -0.67 81.01
N ALA A 389 54.90 0.50 81.44
CA ALA A 389 56.25 0.69 81.95
C ALA A 389 56.20 1.14 83.42
N VAL A 390 56.84 0.29 84.25
CA VAL A 390 57.51 0.46 85.56
C VAL A 390 56.75 1.15 86.69
#